data_AF-A0A7S0FNQ1-F1
#
_entry.id   AF-A0A7S0FNQ1-F1
#
_cell.length_a   1.000
_cell.length_b   1.000
_cell.length_c   1.000
_cell.angle_alpha   90.00
_cell.angle_beta   90.00
_cell.angle_gamma   90.00
#
_symmetry.space_group_name_H-M   'P 1'
#
loop_
_entity.id
_entity.type
_entity.pdbx_description
1 polymer ?
#
loop_
_entity_poly.entity_id
_entity_poly.type
_entity_poly.pdbx_seq_one_letter_code
_entity_poly.pdbx_strand_id
1 'polypeptide(L)'
;GTSDMLCTCQEATVSCEAFGTPGAWPDVDVECTGCTALVATGPYGGLCSNYCQSFGHVCIAAAEEDDDNCVVSYDGSCDTEIAGTSDMLCTCREATASVTCASTSLWPDVDVGCAGCTALVA
;
A
#
# COMPACT_ATOMS: atom_id res chain seq x y z
N GLY A 1 -43.15 -0.22 -1.48
CA GLY A 1 -41.94 -1.03 -1.62
C GLY A 1 -40.81 -0.08 -1.81
N THR A 2 -40.17 0.32 -0.72
CA THR A 2 -38.89 1.03 -0.77
C THR A 2 -37.86 -0.07 -0.67
N SER A 3 -37.15 -0.30 -1.75
CA SER A 3 -36.00 -1.21 -1.72
C SER A 3 -34.85 -0.38 -1.16
N ASP A 4 -34.69 -0.42 0.16
CA ASP A 4 -33.59 0.27 0.85
C ASP A 4 -32.28 -0.30 0.30
N MET A 5 -31.48 0.54 -0.36
CA MET A 5 -30.21 0.14 -0.96
C MET A 5 -29.08 0.46 0.03
N LEU A 6 -28.31 -0.55 0.41
CA LEU A 6 -27.07 -0.39 1.16
C LEU A 6 -26.06 0.34 0.26
N CYS A 7 -25.55 1.49 0.70
CA CYS A 7 -24.50 2.21 -0.03
C CYS A 7 -23.21 2.23 0.78
N THR A 8 -22.08 1.92 0.12
CA THR A 8 -20.73 1.90 0.71
C THR A 8 -19.86 2.95 0.02
N CYS A 9 -19.34 3.92 0.76
CA CYS A 9 -18.27 4.80 0.26
C CYS A 9 -16.97 4.35 0.90
N GLN A 10 -16.05 3.81 0.10
CA GLN A 10 -14.76 3.31 0.57
C GLN A 10 -13.65 4.16 -0.05
N GLU A 11 -13.12 5.10 0.71
CA GLU A 11 -11.83 5.73 0.38
C GLU A 11 -10.75 4.81 0.96
N ALA A 12 -10.13 4.00 0.10
CA ALA A 12 -8.99 3.19 0.50
C ALA A 12 -7.74 4.07 0.47
N THR A 13 -7.38 4.69 1.59
CA THR A 13 -6.07 5.35 1.70
C THR A 13 -4.99 4.28 1.73
N VAL A 14 -4.04 4.35 0.80
CA VAL A 14 -2.82 3.53 0.84
C VAL A 14 -1.97 4.04 2.00
N SER A 15 -1.96 3.29 3.09
CA SER A 15 -1.11 3.56 4.27
C SER A 15 0.10 2.63 4.24
N CYS A 16 1.24 3.09 4.72
CA CYS A 16 2.45 2.31 4.95
C CYS A 16 3.12 2.79 6.23
N GLU A 17 3.96 1.95 6.80
CA GLU A 17 4.77 2.34 7.96
C GLU A 17 5.76 3.46 7.58
N ALA A 18 5.98 4.39 8.51
CA ALA A 18 6.86 5.53 8.26
C ALA A 18 8.33 5.12 8.26
N PHE A 19 9.13 5.71 7.38
CA PHE A 19 10.58 5.49 7.40
C PHE A 19 11.23 5.94 8.72
N GLY A 20 12.34 5.31 9.08
CA GLY A 20 13.10 5.62 10.30
C GLY A 20 12.47 5.12 11.61
N THR A 21 11.30 4.49 11.60
CA THR A 21 10.80 3.76 12.78
C THR A 21 11.51 2.40 12.90
N PRO A 22 12.01 2.01 14.09
CA PRO A 22 12.74 0.75 14.24
C PRO A 22 11.89 -0.47 13.83
N GLY A 23 12.36 -1.22 12.85
CA GLY A 23 11.69 -2.43 12.35
C GLY A 23 10.62 -2.18 11.28
N ALA A 24 10.47 -0.94 10.80
CA ALA A 24 9.45 -0.57 9.81
C ALA A 24 9.77 -0.96 8.38
N TRP A 25 11.01 -0.74 7.95
CA TRP A 25 11.48 -1.08 6.62
C TRP A 25 12.89 -1.66 6.75
N PRO A 26 13.09 -2.98 6.62
CA PRO A 26 14.42 -3.59 6.70
C PRO A 26 15.22 -3.30 5.43
N ASP A 27 16.55 -3.38 5.50
CA ASP A 27 17.44 -3.36 4.32
C ASP A 27 17.17 -2.24 3.29
N VAL A 28 16.86 -1.03 3.78
CA VAL A 28 16.66 0.18 2.97
C VAL A 28 18.00 0.83 2.66
N ASP A 29 18.24 1.11 1.38
CA ASP A 29 19.37 1.90 0.90
C ASP A 29 18.96 3.37 0.71
N VAL A 30 17.80 3.61 0.07
CA VAL A 30 17.26 4.96 -0.16
C VAL A 30 15.77 5.03 0.17
N GLU A 31 15.38 5.97 1.02
CA GLU A 31 13.99 6.31 1.29
C GLU A 31 13.44 7.18 0.15
N CYS A 32 12.43 6.69 -0.57
CA CYS A 32 11.77 7.42 -1.66
C CYS A 32 10.42 7.99 -1.22
N THR A 33 9.74 8.69 -2.13
CA THR A 33 8.42 9.24 -1.84
C THR A 33 7.33 8.18 -1.94
N GLY A 34 6.27 8.31 -1.14
CA GLY A 34 5.04 7.54 -1.35
C GLY A 34 5.23 6.04 -1.14
N CYS A 35 5.49 5.64 0.10
CA CYS A 35 5.60 4.23 0.50
C CYS A 35 6.52 3.39 -0.40
N THR A 36 7.56 4.01 -0.95
CA THR A 36 8.50 3.39 -1.87
C THR A 36 9.89 3.58 -1.31
N ALA A 37 10.74 2.56 -1.38
CA ALA A 37 12.13 2.65 -1.02
C ALA A 37 12.96 1.79 -1.98
N LEU A 38 14.21 2.18 -2.18
CA LEU A 38 15.24 1.35 -2.77
C LEU A 38 15.75 0.40 -1.68
N VAL A 39 15.59 -0.90 -1.92
CA VAL A 39 15.78 -1.92 -0.89
C VAL A 39 16.54 -3.11 -1.44
N ALA A 40 17.46 -3.66 -0.64
CA ALA A 40 18.19 -4.85 -1.02
C ALA A 40 17.25 -6.06 -1.05
N THR A 41 17.05 -6.65 -2.22
CA THR A 41 16.03 -7.69 -2.42
C THR A 41 16.61 -9.10 -2.51
N GLY A 42 17.94 -9.22 -2.61
CA GLY A 42 18.65 -10.50 -2.58
C GLY A 42 18.27 -11.42 -1.41
N PRO A 43 18.24 -10.94 -0.14
CA PRO A 43 17.79 -11.74 1.01
C PRO A 43 16.33 -12.22 0.92
N TYR A 44 15.55 -11.57 0.07
CA TYR A 44 14.11 -11.81 -0.14
C TYR A 44 13.84 -12.56 -1.45
N GLY A 45 14.88 -13.13 -2.08
CA GLY A 45 14.77 -13.89 -3.33
C GLY A 45 14.55 -13.02 -4.56
N GLY A 46 14.96 -11.74 -4.50
CA GLY A 46 14.81 -10.79 -5.60
C GLY A 46 13.36 -10.38 -5.84
N LEU A 47 12.48 -10.47 -4.82
CA LEU A 47 11.05 -10.20 -4.95
C LEU A 47 10.59 -9.11 -3.97
N CYS A 48 9.97 -8.06 -4.51
CA CYS A 48 9.34 -7.04 -3.68
C CYS A 48 8.16 -7.58 -2.87
N SER A 49 7.46 -8.62 -3.34
CA SER A 49 6.38 -9.25 -2.56
C SER A 49 6.89 -9.92 -1.28
N ASN A 50 8.02 -10.63 -1.36
CA ASN A 50 8.68 -11.19 -0.18
C ASN A 50 9.25 -10.09 0.73
N TYR A 51 9.86 -9.06 0.15
CA TYR A 51 10.36 -7.91 0.90
C TYR A 51 9.25 -7.25 1.72
N CYS A 52 8.16 -6.82 1.08
CA CYS A 52 7.05 -6.17 1.79
C CYS A 52 6.42 -7.09 2.84
N GLN A 53 6.30 -8.39 2.55
CA GLN A 53 5.75 -9.37 3.49
C GLN A 53 6.60 -9.50 4.76
N SER A 54 7.91 -9.28 4.69
CA SER A 54 8.83 -9.45 5.82
C SER A 54 8.52 -8.56 7.03
N PHE A 55 7.85 -7.43 6.80
CA PHE A 55 7.40 -6.48 7.82
C PHE A 55 5.87 -6.27 7.80
N GLY A 56 5.12 -7.25 7.31
CA GLY A 56 3.65 -7.27 7.39
C GLY A 56 2.93 -6.39 6.36
N HIS A 57 3.62 -5.98 5.31
CA HIS A 57 3.08 -5.19 4.22
C HIS A 57 2.82 -6.04 2.97
N VAL A 58 2.16 -5.43 1.98
CA VAL A 58 1.87 -6.01 0.67
C VAL A 58 2.50 -5.13 -0.40
N CYS A 59 3.20 -5.75 -1.35
CA CYS A 59 3.74 -5.05 -2.50
C CYS A 59 2.61 -4.59 -3.43
N ILE A 60 2.67 -3.34 -3.89
CA ILE A 60 1.73 -2.78 -4.86
C ILE A 60 2.41 -2.28 -6.13
N ALA A 61 3.72 -2.03 -6.09
CA ALA A 61 4.54 -1.77 -7.25
C ALA A 61 5.98 -2.23 -6.98
N ALA A 62 6.66 -2.62 -8.04
CA ALA A 62 8.06 -3.00 -8.05
C ALA A 62 8.67 -2.41 -9.32
N ALA A 63 9.89 -1.88 -9.23
CA ALA A 63 10.60 -1.33 -10.37
C ALA A 63 12.11 -1.44 -10.15
N GLU A 64 12.85 -1.44 -11.25
CA GLU A 64 14.27 -1.14 -11.25
C GLU A 64 14.47 0.38 -11.32
N GLU A 65 15.47 0.89 -10.63
CA GLU A 65 15.92 2.28 -10.64
C GLU A 65 17.03 2.58 -11.65
N ASP A 66 17.23 3.86 -11.94
CA ASP A 66 18.44 4.35 -12.61
C ASP A 66 19.44 4.84 -11.56
N ASP A 67 20.67 4.33 -11.54
CA ASP A 67 21.78 4.86 -10.71
C ASP A 67 21.48 5.02 -9.20
N ASP A 68 21.09 3.95 -8.51
CA ASP A 68 20.90 3.87 -7.05
C ASP A 68 20.04 5.02 -6.47
N ASN A 69 18.97 5.40 -7.17
CA ASN A 69 18.10 6.49 -6.76
C ASN A 69 16.60 6.15 -6.89
N CYS A 70 15.73 7.15 -6.74
CA CYS A 70 14.28 6.97 -6.76
C CYS A 70 13.63 7.13 -8.14
N VAL A 71 14.43 7.16 -9.22
CA VAL A 71 13.96 7.30 -10.61
C VAL A 71 13.82 5.90 -11.18
N VAL A 72 12.60 5.56 -11.60
CA VAL A 72 12.31 4.29 -12.24
C VAL A 72 13.00 4.21 -13.61
N SER A 73 13.86 3.21 -13.79
CA SER A 73 14.40 2.80 -15.08
C SER A 73 13.36 1.99 -15.86
N TYR A 74 12.78 0.96 -15.23
CA TYR A 74 11.63 0.23 -15.77
C TYR A 74 10.77 -0.43 -14.68
N ASP A 75 9.48 -0.54 -14.98
CA ASP A 75 8.52 -1.22 -14.10
C ASP A 75 8.69 -2.75 -14.14
N GLY A 76 8.68 -3.36 -12.96
CA GLY A 76 8.62 -4.79 -12.75
C GLY A 76 7.25 -5.24 -12.22
N SER A 77 7.19 -6.49 -11.77
CA SER A 77 6.02 -7.04 -11.08
C SER A 77 6.43 -7.54 -9.70
N CYS A 78 5.59 -7.31 -8.69
CA CYS A 78 5.88 -7.67 -7.30
C CYS A 78 6.32 -9.13 -7.10
N ASP A 79 5.77 -10.04 -7.91
CA ASP A 79 5.97 -11.49 -7.83
C ASP A 79 6.92 -12.04 -8.89
N THR A 80 7.68 -11.16 -9.56
CA THR A 80 8.70 -11.57 -10.55
C THR A 80 10.04 -11.01 -10.14
N GLU A 81 11.06 -11.87 -10.18
CA GLU A 81 12.42 -11.46 -9.89
C GLU A 81 12.90 -10.49 -10.97
N ILE A 82 13.37 -9.32 -10.54
CA ILE A 82 14.18 -8.45 -11.39
C ILE A 82 15.62 -8.95 -11.25
N ALA A 83 16.08 -9.69 -12.26
CA ALA A 83 17.38 -10.33 -12.20
C ALA A 83 18.50 -9.39 -12.67
N GLY A 84 19.69 -9.57 -12.08
CA GLY A 84 20.87 -8.79 -12.47
C GLY A 84 21.05 -7.46 -11.74
N THR A 85 20.23 -7.21 -10.72
CA THR A 85 20.31 -6.08 -9.79
C THR A 85 20.57 -6.54 -8.35
N SER A 86 21.02 -5.64 -7.49
CA SER A 86 21.23 -5.85 -6.05
C SER A 86 20.02 -5.47 -5.20
N ASP A 87 19.21 -4.57 -5.73
CA ASP A 87 18.19 -3.80 -5.05
C ASP A 87 17.05 -3.48 -6.02
N MET A 88 15.93 -3.03 -5.49
CA MET A 88 14.79 -2.63 -6.32
C MET A 88 14.02 -1.54 -5.61
N LEU A 89 13.32 -0.71 -6.38
CA LEU A 89 12.25 0.14 -5.86
C LEU A 89 11.04 -0.73 -5.52
N CYS A 90 10.83 -0.95 -4.23
CA CYS A 90 9.64 -1.63 -3.73
C CYS A 90 8.65 -0.65 -3.11
N THR A 91 7.44 -0.60 -3.66
CA THR A 91 6.31 0.12 -3.06
C THR A 91 5.46 -0.83 -2.23
N CYS A 92 5.43 -0.60 -0.92
CA CYS A 92 4.71 -1.43 0.04
C CYS A 92 3.52 -0.68 0.65
N ARG A 93 2.49 -1.40 1.07
CA ARG A 93 1.40 -0.84 1.88
C ARG A 93 1.03 -1.78 3.01
N GLU A 94 0.43 -1.26 4.07
CA GLU A 94 -0.15 -2.08 5.11
C GLU A 94 -1.16 -3.06 4.50
N ALA A 95 -1.13 -4.32 4.95
CA ALA A 95 -2.08 -5.33 4.49
C ALA A 95 -3.54 -4.98 4.88
N THR A 96 -3.70 -4.19 5.94
CA THR A 96 -4.98 -3.60 6.33
C THR A 96 -5.21 -2.32 5.55
N ALA A 97 -6.22 -2.32 4.67
CA ALA A 97 -6.80 -1.06 4.23
C ALA A 97 -7.31 -0.35 5.49
N SER A 98 -6.65 0.74 5.88
CA SER A 98 -7.18 1.68 6.87
C SER A 98 -8.43 2.31 6.26
N VAL A 99 -9.56 1.63 6.42
CA VAL A 99 -10.85 2.09 5.93
C VAL A 99 -11.25 3.30 6.77
N THR A 100 -10.94 4.49 6.27
CA THR A 100 -11.37 5.75 6.84
C THR A 100 -12.58 6.23 6.06
N CYS A 101 -13.78 5.95 6.57
CA CYS A 101 -14.99 6.55 6.01
C CYS A 101 -15.04 8.02 6.45
N ALA A 102 -15.36 8.93 5.53
CA ALA A 102 -15.82 10.26 5.94
C ALA A 102 -17.03 10.11 6.88
N SER A 103 -17.13 10.95 7.91
CA SER A 103 -18.27 10.89 8.83
C SER A 103 -19.59 10.90 8.05
N THR A 104 -20.48 9.96 8.37
CA THR A 104 -21.85 9.89 7.80
C THR A 104 -22.66 11.16 8.08
N SER A 105 -22.20 12.03 8.98
CA SER A 105 -22.80 13.34 9.27
C SER A 105 -22.82 14.32 8.08
N LEU A 106 -22.09 14.04 6.99
CA LEU A 106 -22.06 14.87 5.80
C LEU A 106 -22.95 14.35 4.66
N TRP A 107 -23.68 13.26 4.88
CA TRP A 107 -24.48 12.62 3.84
C TRP A 107 -25.93 13.12 3.92
N PRO A 108 -26.52 13.60 2.81
CA PRO A 108 -27.83 14.24 2.84
C PRO A 108 -28.99 13.31 3.24
N ASP A 109 -28.82 11.98 3.11
CA ASP A 109 -29.92 10.99 3.20
C ASP A 109 -29.55 9.74 4.04
N VAL A 110 -28.88 9.88 5.19
CA VAL A 110 -28.58 8.72 6.08
C VAL A 110 -29.70 8.50 7.10
N ASP A 111 -30.32 7.31 7.09
CA ASP A 111 -31.40 6.93 8.03
C ASP A 111 -30.86 6.28 9.33
N VAL A 112 -29.86 5.39 9.21
CA VAL A 112 -29.17 4.77 10.36
C VAL A 112 -27.69 4.59 10.04
N GLY A 113 -26.82 5.03 10.95
CA GLY A 113 -25.39 4.72 10.92
C GLY A 113 -25.12 3.31 11.44
N CYS A 114 -24.72 2.40 10.56
CA CYS A 114 -24.22 1.08 10.95
C CYS A 114 -22.70 1.16 11.18
N ALA A 115 -22.13 0.27 12.02
CA ALA A 115 -20.69 0.20 12.17
C ALA A 115 -20.02 -0.23 10.84
N GLY A 116 -18.91 0.43 10.48
CA GLY A 116 -18.25 0.27 9.16
C GLY A 116 -18.73 1.28 8.11
N CYS A 117 -18.20 1.22 6.87
CA CYS A 117 -18.60 2.12 5.77
C CYS A 117 -19.98 1.78 5.18
N THR A 118 -20.98 1.50 6.02
CA THR A 118 -22.31 1.09 5.58
C THR A 118 -23.34 2.01 6.18
N ALA A 119 -24.15 2.65 5.34
CA ALA A 119 -25.32 3.39 5.76
C ALA A 119 -26.57 2.90 5.02
N LEU A 120 -27.72 3.01 5.68
CA LEU A 120 -29.02 2.89 5.02
C LEU A 120 -29.40 4.25 4.43
N VAL A 121 -29.77 4.26 3.16
CA VAL A 121 -30.23 5.43 2.42
C VAL A 121 -31.69 5.18 1.99
N ALA A 122 -32.55 6.17 2.19
CA ALA A 122 -33.99 6.10 1.92
C ALA A 122 -34.41 7.07 0.81
#